data_AF-A0A3A9ZWQ0-F1
#
_entry.id   AF-A0A3A9ZWQ0-F1
#
_cell.length_a   1.000
_cell.length_b   1.000
_cell.length_c   1.000
_cell.angle_alpha   90.00
_cell.angle_beta   90.00
_cell.angle_gamma   90.00
#
_symmetry.space_group_name_H-M   'P 1'
#
loop_
_entity.id
_entity.type
_entity.pdbx_description
1 polymer ?
#
loop_
_entity_poly.entity_id
_entity_poly.type
_entity_poly.pdbx_seq_one_letter_code
_entity_poly.pdbx_strand_id
1 'polypeptide(L)'
;MTDRIDQPHPQGPPPLSADTAVRLDRLFRRYNQRLVALAVTRTRDRHAAEDVASETWLRVAAWLPTLQADDDHAYGWLAAITRRAAADHYRPRRADERPTDFDAPGAPLSAS
;
A
#
# COMPACT_ATOMS: atom_id res chain seq x y z
N MET A 1 9.31 -12.06 -43.17
CA MET A 1 10.63 -11.73 -42.59
C MET A 1 10.51 -10.32 -42.01
N THR A 2 9.71 -10.20 -40.96
CA THR A 2 10.08 -10.04 -39.53
C THR A 2 9.98 -8.56 -39.18
N ASP A 3 8.79 -8.12 -38.75
CA ASP A 3 8.68 -7.08 -37.73
C ASP A 3 7.29 -7.16 -37.08
N ARG A 4 7.09 -8.24 -36.31
CA ARG A 4 5.92 -8.43 -35.46
C ARG A 4 6.40 -8.60 -34.02
N ILE A 5 7.22 -7.67 -33.55
CA ILE A 5 7.75 -7.67 -32.19
C ILE A 5 7.74 -6.23 -31.66
N ASP A 6 6.55 -5.65 -31.56
CA ASP A 6 6.27 -4.63 -30.55
C ASP A 6 4.79 -4.71 -30.20
N GLN A 7 4.38 -5.84 -29.62
CA GLN A 7 3.15 -5.84 -28.84
C GLN A 7 3.52 -5.21 -27.49
N PRO A 8 2.96 -4.04 -27.12
CA PRO A 8 3.12 -3.52 -25.77
C PRO A 8 2.53 -4.54 -24.80
N HIS A 9 3.41 -5.15 -24.00
CA HIS A 9 3.01 -6.02 -22.91
C HIS A 9 2.05 -5.23 -22.00
N PRO A 10 0.92 -5.81 -21.56
CA PRO A 10 0.03 -5.15 -20.62
C PRO A 10 0.88 -4.75 -19.41
N GLN A 11 1.06 -3.44 -19.24
CA GLN A 11 1.79 -2.91 -18.10
C GLN A 11 1.05 -3.45 -16.87
N GLY A 12 1.79 -4.00 -15.92
CA GLY A 12 1.25 -4.30 -14.59
C GLY A 12 0.57 -3.06 -13.99
N PRO A 13 -0.05 -3.17 -12.80
CA PRO A 13 -0.69 -2.03 -12.14
C PRO A 13 0.21 -0.79 -12.29
N PRO A 14 -0.33 0.34 -12.79
CA PRO A 14 0.49 1.47 -13.21
C PRO A 14 1.45 1.83 -12.09
N PRO A 15 2.73 2.11 -12.39
CA PRO A 15 3.67 2.53 -11.37
C PRO A 15 3.07 3.68 -10.59
N LEU A 16 3.31 3.71 -9.27
CA LEU A 16 2.92 4.85 -8.43
C LEU A 16 3.33 6.13 -9.16
N SER A 17 2.39 7.09 -9.28
CA SER A 17 2.71 8.36 -9.96
C SER A 17 3.99 8.94 -9.36
N ALA A 18 4.82 9.60 -10.18
CA ALA A 18 6.10 10.15 -9.73
C ALA A 18 5.91 11.07 -8.50
N ASP A 19 4.86 11.89 -8.51
CA ASP A 19 4.51 12.77 -7.40
C ASP A 19 4.13 12.01 -6.13
N THR A 20 3.35 10.93 -6.27
CA THR A 20 3.01 10.03 -5.15
C THR A 20 4.26 9.37 -4.58
N ALA A 21 5.18 8.90 -5.42
CA ALA A 21 6.42 8.26 -4.98
C ALA A 21 7.34 9.24 -4.23
N VAL A 22 7.48 10.47 -4.73
CA VAL A 22 8.27 11.52 -4.07
C VAL A 22 7.65 11.90 -2.73
N ARG A 23 6.32 12.04 -2.65
CA ARG A 23 5.64 12.34 -1.37
C ARG A 23 5.75 11.17 -0.38
N LEU A 24 5.66 9.93 -0.87
CA LEU A 24 5.84 8.74 -0.05
C LEU A 24 7.24 8.70 0.58
N ASP A 25 8.30 8.97 -0.18
CA ASP A 25 9.68 9.02 0.35
C ASP A 25 9.83 10.08 1.45
N ARG A 26 9.27 11.29 1.26
CA ARG A 26 9.27 12.33 2.31
C ARG A 26 8.59 11.88 3.59
N LEU A 27 7.39 11.29 3.48
CA LEU A 27 6.66 10.77 4.63
C LEU A 27 7.42 9.62 5.31
N PHE A 28 8.01 8.72 4.52
CA PHE A 28 8.83 7.62 5.02
C PHE A 28 9.99 8.14 5.86
N ARG A 29 10.83 9.02 5.30
CA ARG A 29 11.97 9.60 6.03
C ARG A 29 11.54 10.33 7.29
N ARG A 30 10.41 11.03 7.26
CA ARG A 30 9.92 11.81 8.40
C ARG A 30 9.34 10.96 9.53
N TYR A 31 8.58 9.91 9.21
CA TYR A 31 7.76 9.23 10.22
C TYR A 31 8.13 7.76 10.47
N ASN A 32 8.98 7.14 9.66
CA ASN A 32 9.27 5.71 9.77
C ASN A 32 9.68 5.29 11.19
N GLN A 33 10.63 6.00 11.81
CA GLN A 33 11.06 5.67 13.18
C GLN A 33 9.92 5.74 14.20
N ARG A 34 9.04 6.74 14.09
CA ARG A 34 7.88 6.91 14.98
C ARG A 34 6.82 5.83 14.75
N LEU A 35 6.64 5.38 13.51
CA LEU A 35 5.70 4.32 13.17
C LEU A 35 6.22 2.94 13.59
N VAL A 36 7.52 2.68 13.45
CA VAL A 36 8.16 1.47 13.98
C VAL A 36 8.04 1.43 15.50
N ALA A 37 8.33 2.54 16.20
CA ALA A 37 8.13 2.61 17.65
C ALA A 37 6.67 2.34 18.03
N LEU A 38 5.71 2.94 17.32
CA LEU A 38 4.29 2.65 17.52
C LEU A 38 3.98 1.16 17.30
N ALA A 39 4.47 0.56 16.20
CA ALA A 39 4.28 -0.85 15.92
C ALA A 39 4.81 -1.73 17.05
N VAL A 40 6.04 -1.48 17.54
CA VAL A 40 6.62 -2.17 18.70
C VAL A 40 5.73 -2.06 19.94
N THR A 41 5.18 -0.88 20.24
CA THR A 41 4.27 -0.75 21.39
C THR A 41 2.98 -1.56 21.24
N ARG A 42 2.54 -1.83 20.00
CA ARG A 42 1.31 -2.59 19.73
C ARG A 42 1.55 -4.08 19.69
N THR A 43 2.69 -4.51 19.15
CA THR A 43 2.98 -5.92 18.98
C THR A 43 3.68 -6.54 20.18
N ARG A 44 4.48 -5.75 20.90
CA ARG A 44 5.41 -6.21 21.95
C ARG A 44 6.38 -7.30 21.44
N ASP A 45 6.53 -7.40 20.13
CA ASP A 45 7.39 -8.33 19.42
C ASP A 45 8.05 -7.57 18.26
N ARG A 46 9.38 -7.71 18.14
CA ARG A 46 10.16 -6.94 17.17
C ARG A 46 9.94 -7.41 15.73
N HIS A 47 9.82 -8.72 15.49
CA HIS A 47 9.60 -9.25 14.16
C HIS A 47 8.21 -8.89 13.65
N ALA A 48 7.18 -9.05 14.49
CA ALA A 48 5.83 -8.61 14.19
C ALA A 48 5.75 -7.09 13.96
N ALA A 49 6.54 -6.29 14.68
CA ALA A 49 6.57 -4.84 14.48
C ALA A 49 7.14 -4.45 13.11
N GLU A 50 8.19 -5.14 12.64
CA GLU A 50 8.79 -4.94 11.32
C GLU A 50 7.79 -5.30 10.20
N ASP A 51 7.04 -6.40 10.36
CA ASP A 51 5.96 -6.78 9.44
C ASP A 51 4.84 -5.74 9.40
N VAL A 52 4.37 -5.30 10.57
CA VAL A 52 3.32 -4.28 10.69
C VAL A 52 3.77 -2.95 10.08
N ALA A 53 5.02 -2.54 10.28
CA ALA A 53 5.56 -1.32 9.69
C ALA A 53 5.65 -1.42 8.17
N SER A 54 6.10 -2.57 7.64
CA SER A 54 6.17 -2.82 6.20
C SER A 54 4.78 -2.77 5.56
N GLU A 55 3.81 -3.49 6.13
CA GLU A 55 2.41 -3.48 5.70
C GLU A 55 1.78 -2.09 5.79
N THR A 56 2.12 -1.32 6.84
CA THR A 56 1.69 0.08 6.96
C THR A 56 2.13 0.88 5.74
N TRP A 57 3.40 0.79 5.34
CA TRP A 57 3.92 1.56 4.21
C TRP A 57 3.34 1.13 2.87
N LEU A 58 3.04 -0.16 2.68
CA LEU A 58 2.32 -0.65 1.50
C LEU A 58 0.91 -0.06 1.42
N ARG A 59 0.17 -0.06 2.54
CA ARG A 59 -1.15 0.59 2.61
C ARG A 59 -1.05 2.10 2.41
N VAL A 60 -0.04 2.75 2.98
CA VAL A 60 0.18 4.18 2.78
C VAL A 60 0.39 4.47 1.29
N ALA A 61 1.25 3.73 0.59
CA ALA A 61 1.48 3.93 -0.83
C ALA A 61 0.18 3.83 -1.67
N ALA A 62 -0.68 2.85 -1.35
CA ALA A 62 -1.96 2.67 -2.04
C ALA A 62 -2.97 3.79 -1.78
N TRP A 63 -3.01 4.33 -0.55
CA TRP A 63 -4.03 5.30 -0.13
C TRP A 63 -3.54 6.75 -0.08
N LEU A 64 -2.23 6.99 -0.28
CA LEU A 64 -1.63 8.32 -0.23
C LEU A 64 -2.27 9.35 -1.17
N PRO A 65 -2.74 9.00 -2.40
CA PRO A 65 -3.43 9.96 -3.27
C PRO A 65 -4.72 10.53 -2.64
N THR A 66 -5.32 9.84 -1.67
CA THR A 66 -6.54 10.30 -0.97
C THR A 66 -6.24 11.25 0.20
N LEU A 67 -4.98 11.31 0.66
CA LEU A 67 -4.58 12.11 1.81
C LEU A 67 -4.48 13.60 1.45
N GLN A 68 -5.45 14.36 1.96
CA GLN A 68 -5.53 15.82 1.78
C GLN A 68 -4.61 16.62 2.71
N ALA A 69 -4.20 16.03 3.85
CA ALA A 69 -3.37 16.73 4.84
C ALA A 69 -1.90 16.85 4.39
N ASP A 70 -1.27 17.99 4.71
CA ASP A 70 0.16 18.19 4.46
C ASP A 70 1.05 17.20 5.22
N ASP A 71 2.30 17.07 4.77
CA ASP A 71 3.27 16.12 5.31
C ASP A 71 3.53 16.36 6.83
N ASP A 72 3.39 17.58 7.34
CA ASP A 72 3.53 17.89 8.78
C ASP A 72 2.34 17.39 9.63
N HIS A 73 1.18 17.21 9.03
CA HIS A 73 -0.07 16.81 9.71
C HIS A 73 -0.49 15.36 9.40
N ALA A 74 0.27 14.66 8.56
CA ALA A 74 -0.03 13.29 8.13
C ALA A 74 0.06 12.22 9.24
N TYR A 75 0.75 12.50 10.35
CA TYR A 75 1.04 11.49 11.39
C TYR A 75 -0.22 10.82 11.96
N GLY A 76 -1.31 11.57 12.18
CA GLY A 76 -2.55 11.01 12.72
C GLY A 76 -3.15 9.92 11.82
N TRP A 77 -3.13 10.16 10.51
CA TRP A 77 -3.60 9.22 9.49
C TRP A 77 -2.66 8.02 9.35
N LEU A 78 -1.34 8.24 9.31
CA LEU A 78 -0.33 7.16 9.28
C LEU A 78 -0.46 6.24 10.50
N ALA A 79 -0.59 6.83 11.69
CA ALA A 79 -0.75 6.08 12.93
C ALA A 79 -2.07 5.29 12.93
N ALA A 80 -3.14 5.80 12.31
CA ALA A 80 -4.39 5.05 12.18
C ALA A 80 -4.22 3.79 11.31
N ILE A 81 -3.46 3.88 10.21
CA ILE A 81 -3.13 2.73 9.36
C ILE A 81 -2.30 1.71 10.15
N THR A 82 -1.26 2.15 10.87
CA THR A 82 -0.43 1.24 11.70
C THR A 82 -1.27 0.50 12.74
N ARG A 83 -2.21 1.18 13.39
CA ARG A 83 -3.09 0.55 14.37
C ARG A 83 -3.98 -0.53 13.75
N ARG A 84 -4.48 -0.29 12.54
CA ARG A 84 -5.28 -1.27 11.78
C ARG A 84 -4.42 -2.46 11.35
N ALA A 85 -3.24 -2.20 10.79
CA ALA A 85 -2.29 -3.24 10.38
C ALA A 85 -1.88 -4.13 11.57
N ALA A 86 -1.61 -3.54 12.74
CA ALA A 86 -1.32 -4.30 13.95
C ALA A 86 -2.52 -5.17 14.40
N ALA A 87 -3.75 -4.64 14.35
CA ALA A 87 -4.93 -5.42 14.68
C ALA A 87 -5.16 -6.59 13.70
N ASP A 88 -4.95 -6.35 12.41
CA ASP A 88 -5.05 -7.37 11.36
C ASP A 88 -3.98 -8.47 11.53
N HIS A 89 -2.77 -8.12 11.97
CA HIS A 89 -1.68 -9.08 12.23
C HIS A 89 -2.07 -10.14 13.27
N TYR A 90 -2.85 -9.76 14.29
CA TYR A 90 -3.35 -10.69 15.32
C TYR A 90 -4.69 -11.32 14.98
N ARG A 91 -5.38 -10.86 13.93
CA ARG A 91 -6.64 -11.44 13.52
C ARG A 91 -6.34 -12.84 12.99
N PRO A 92 -6.97 -13.91 13.52
CA PRO A 92 -6.82 -15.23 12.94
C PRO A 92 -7.16 -15.12 11.45
N ARG A 93 -6.22 -15.48 10.59
CA ARG A 93 -6.47 -15.68 9.17
C ARG A 93 -7.48 -16.83 9.07
N ARG A 94 -8.76 -16.51 9.19
CA ARG A 94 -9.83 -17.42 8.76
C ARG A 94 -9.46 -17.74 7.32
N ALA A 95 -9.34 -19.01 7.00
CA ALA A 95 -9.03 -19.52 5.67
C ALA A 95 -10.21 -19.24 4.72
N ASP A 96 -10.59 -17.98 4.55
CA ASP A 96 -11.29 -17.49 3.37
C ASP A 96 -10.20 -17.13 2.37
N GLU A 97 -9.62 -18.17 1.80
CA GLU A 97 -9.02 -18.10 0.47
C GLU A 97 -10.16 -17.82 -0.52
N ARG A 98 -10.53 -16.55 -0.62
CA ARG A 98 -11.10 -16.02 -1.85
C ARG A 98 -10.04 -15.11 -2.44
N PRO A 99 -9.30 -15.57 -3.46
CA PRO A 99 -8.62 -14.66 -4.37
C PRO A 99 -9.67 -13.66 -4.81
N THR A 100 -9.64 -12.47 -4.21
CA THR A 100 -10.46 -11.38 -4.70
C THR A 100 -9.76 -10.97 -5.96
N ASP A 101 -10.35 -11.41 -7.06
CA ASP A 101 -10.11 -10.95 -8.41
C ASP A 101 -9.43 -9.57 -8.39
N PHE A 102 -8.21 -9.53 -8.93
CA PHE A 102 -7.81 -8.34 -9.65
C PHE A 102 -8.73 -8.27 -10.87
N ASP A 103 -9.98 -7.84 -10.67
CA ASP A 103 -10.91 -7.58 -11.76
C ASP A 103 -10.39 -6.34 -12.48
N ALA A 104 -9.58 -6.61 -13.49
CA ALA A 104 -9.26 -5.67 -14.53
C ALA A 104 -10.61 -5.18 -15.11
N PRO A 105 -10.82 -3.86 -15.30
CA PRO A 105 -11.98 -3.40 -16.04
C PRO A 105 -11.86 -3.86 -17.50
N GLY A 106 -12.40 -5.04 -17.78
CA GLY A 106 -12.70 -5.53 -19.12
C GLY A 106 -13.76 -4.64 -19.72
N ALA A 107 -13.36 -3.89 -20.76
CA ALA A 107 -14.23 -3.01 -21.51
C ALA A 107 -15.49 -3.74 -22.03
N PRO A 108 -16.69 -3.13 -21.96
CA PRO A 108 -17.81 -3.63 -22.75
C PRO A 108 -17.56 -3.31 -24.23
N LEU A 109 -17.42 -4.36 -25.03
CA LEU A 109 -17.51 -4.29 -26.48
C LEU A 109 -18.91 -3.76 -26.85
N SER A 110 -18.99 -2.56 -27.42
CA SER A 110 -20.21 -2.04 -28.05
C SER A 110 -20.60 -2.98 -29.20
N ALA A 111 -21.77 -3.60 -29.10
CA ALA A 111 -22.46 -4.19 -30.23
C ALA A 111 -23.62 -3.27 -30.62
N SER A 112 -23.53 -2.74 -31.84
CA SER A 112 -24.60 -2.02 -32.55
C SER A 112 -25.71 -2.95 -33.03
#